data_AF-A0A1Y0D946-F1
#
_entry.id   AF-A0A1Y0D946-F1
#
_cell.length_a   1.000
_cell.length_b   1.000
_cell.length_c   1.000
_cell.angle_alpha   90.00
_cell.angle_beta   90.00
_cell.angle_gamma   90.00
#
_symmetry.space_group_name_H-M   'P 1'
#
loop_
_entity.id
_entity.type
_entity.pdbx_description
1 polymer ?
#
loop_
_entity_poly.entity_id
_entity_poly.type
_entity_poly.pdbx_seq_one_letter_code
_entity_poly.pdbx_strand_id
1 'polypeptide(L)'
;MEDENSPALRAGVDFRGTPNATQPVLEHIRPGKKRAPLLRYIRINLPRTTRLLLIAVIAVIGGASAAVALSNHEPFLFAVPALWSVFGAAVVFVAVGLLSSARIWTWGLIIALSSLLIYLGGLLGNAPYIWNGASVVDAAIWNLTLFASIGYMVLFWALRYGMIVAAPDNQNFMD
;
A
#
# COMPACT_ATOMS: atom_id res chain seq x y z
N MET A 1 -27.41 19.51 18.07
CA MET A 1 -26.33 20.36 18.60
C MET A 1 -25.03 19.55 18.70
N GLU A 2 -24.61 18.88 17.62
CA GLU A 2 -23.38 18.05 17.58
C GLU A 2 -22.22 18.77 16.87
N ASP A 3 -22.49 19.88 16.19
CA ASP A 3 -21.53 20.59 15.34
C ASP A 3 -20.39 21.30 16.09
N GLU A 4 -20.59 21.73 17.35
CA GLU A 4 -19.61 22.58 18.06
C GLU A 4 -18.31 21.86 18.43
N ASN A 5 -18.33 20.52 18.49
CA ASN A 5 -17.14 19.71 18.81
C ASN A 5 -16.45 19.11 17.59
N SER A 6 -16.84 19.53 16.38
CA SER A 6 -16.19 19.16 15.12
C SER A 6 -14.67 19.39 15.17
N PRO A 7 -13.84 18.35 14.95
CA PRO A 7 -12.39 18.50 14.77
C PRO A 7 -12.04 19.44 13.60
N ALA A 8 -12.93 19.51 12.60
CA ALA A 8 -12.81 20.36 11.42
C ALA A 8 -12.99 21.85 11.76
N LEU A 9 -13.98 22.22 12.57
CA LEU A 9 -14.15 23.58 13.07
C LEU A 9 -12.99 24.00 13.99
N ARG A 10 -12.50 23.08 14.82
CA ARG A 10 -11.32 23.32 15.68
C ARG A 10 -10.03 23.54 14.89
N ALA A 11 -9.93 23.00 13.66
CA ALA A 11 -8.83 23.24 12.74
C ALA A 11 -8.98 24.55 11.93
N GLY A 12 -9.99 25.37 12.23
CA GLY A 12 -10.24 26.65 11.55
C GLY A 12 -10.82 26.49 10.15
N VAL A 13 -11.29 25.30 9.78
CA VAL A 13 -11.92 25.05 8.49
C VAL A 13 -13.42 25.06 8.69
N ASP A 14 -14.04 26.22 8.42
CA ASP A 14 -15.50 26.33 8.40
C ASP A 14 -16.03 25.75 7.09
N PHE A 15 -16.61 24.56 7.19
CA PHE A 15 -17.21 23.89 6.04
C PHE A 15 -18.60 24.46 5.72
N ARG A 16 -19.25 25.19 6.65
CA ARG A 16 -20.62 25.68 6.50
C ARG A 16 -20.76 26.50 5.21
N GLY A 17 -21.59 26.02 4.29
CA GLY A 17 -21.85 26.68 2.99
C GLY A 17 -21.01 26.19 1.80
N THR A 18 -20.05 25.28 2.00
CA THR A 18 -19.38 24.61 0.87
C THR A 18 -20.17 23.38 0.40
N PRO A 19 -20.15 23.01 -0.90
CA PRO A 19 -20.83 21.81 -1.38
C PRO A 19 -20.38 20.52 -0.68
N ASN A 20 -19.17 20.53 -0.09
CA ASN A 20 -18.61 19.40 0.66
C ASN A 20 -19.15 19.26 2.08
N ALA A 21 -19.83 20.28 2.61
CA ALA A 21 -20.37 20.29 3.98
C ALA A 21 -21.84 19.90 4.05
N THR A 22 -22.56 20.08 2.95
CA THR A 22 -23.98 19.77 2.83
C THR A 22 -24.24 18.46 2.09
N GLN A 23 -23.22 17.87 1.46
CA GLN A 23 -23.36 16.56 0.82
C GLN A 23 -23.19 15.44 1.85
N PRO A 24 -24.13 14.47 1.91
CA PRO A 24 -23.95 13.28 2.72
C PRO A 24 -22.62 12.62 2.37
N VAL A 25 -21.91 12.03 3.35
CA VAL A 25 -20.55 11.44 3.20
C VAL A 25 -20.45 10.48 1.99
N LEU A 26 -21.57 9.84 1.65
CA LEU A 26 -21.73 8.96 0.49
C LEU A 26 -21.56 9.67 -0.86
N GLU A 27 -21.65 11.00 -0.91
CA GLU A 27 -21.69 11.85 -2.11
C GLU A 27 -20.43 12.65 -2.38
N HIS A 28 -19.47 12.71 -1.44
CA HIS A 28 -18.26 13.51 -1.66
C HIS A 28 -17.41 13.00 -2.84
N ILE A 29 -17.06 13.93 -3.73
CA ILE A 29 -16.14 13.71 -4.87
C ILE A 29 -14.96 14.67 -4.73
N ARG A 30 -13.73 14.16 -4.84
CA ARG A 30 -12.53 15.02 -4.86
C ARG A 30 -12.58 15.99 -6.06
N PRO A 31 -12.18 17.26 -5.89
CA PRO A 31 -12.11 18.22 -7.00
C PRO A 31 -11.30 17.67 -8.17
N GLY A 32 -11.84 17.77 -9.39
CA GLY A 32 -11.16 17.31 -10.62
C GLY A 32 -11.22 15.80 -10.91
N LYS A 33 -11.99 15.02 -10.15
CA LYS A 33 -12.20 13.57 -10.39
C LYS A 33 -13.67 13.31 -10.74
N LYS A 34 -13.93 12.40 -11.69
CA LYS A 34 -15.28 11.86 -11.94
C LYS A 34 -15.56 10.73 -10.95
N ARG A 35 -16.83 10.62 -10.51
CA ARG A 35 -17.27 9.59 -9.55
C ARG A 35 -17.06 8.19 -10.15
N ALA A 36 -16.58 7.29 -9.31
CA ALA A 36 -16.45 5.87 -9.58
C ALA A 36 -17.81 5.21 -9.93
N PRO A 37 -17.96 4.52 -11.07
CA PRO A 37 -19.23 3.88 -11.44
C PRO A 37 -19.55 2.60 -10.63
N LEU A 38 -18.55 1.93 -10.06
CA LEU A 38 -18.69 0.70 -9.27
C LEU A 38 -18.13 0.91 -7.84
N LEU A 39 -18.71 0.24 -6.84
CA LEU A 39 -18.27 0.26 -5.42
C LEU A 39 -18.31 1.65 -4.73
N ARG A 40 -19.19 2.56 -5.19
CA ARG A 40 -19.31 3.96 -4.69
C ARG A 40 -19.53 4.10 -3.17
N TYR A 41 -20.07 3.07 -2.53
CA TYR A 41 -20.52 3.10 -1.13
C TYR A 41 -19.54 2.48 -0.15
N ILE A 42 -18.54 1.74 -0.63
CA ILE A 42 -17.53 1.14 0.26
C ILE A 42 -16.43 2.18 0.44
N ARG A 43 -16.51 2.89 1.56
CA ARG A 43 -15.46 3.82 2.01
C ARG A 43 -14.99 3.49 3.41
N ILE A 44 -13.68 3.31 3.55
CA ILE A 44 -13.01 3.09 4.85
C ILE A 44 -12.22 4.35 5.17
N ASN A 45 -12.73 5.15 6.11
CA ASN A 45 -12.12 6.41 6.55
C ASN A 45 -11.23 6.21 7.78
N LEU A 46 -10.17 5.41 7.65
CA LEU A 46 -9.21 5.17 8.74
C LEU A 46 -7.80 5.60 8.31
N PRO A 47 -7.53 6.90 8.13
CA PRO A 47 -6.32 7.39 7.47
C PRO A 47 -5.01 6.94 8.14
N ARG A 48 -4.97 6.86 9.48
CA ARG A 48 -3.80 6.39 10.23
C ARG A 48 -3.61 4.88 10.10
N THR A 49 -4.69 4.12 10.22
CA THR A 49 -4.68 2.65 10.11
C THR A 49 -4.32 2.21 8.69
N THR A 50 -4.93 2.82 7.66
CA THR A 50 -4.60 2.53 6.26
C THR A 50 -3.14 2.87 5.95
N ARG A 51 -2.61 3.96 6.51
CA ARG A 51 -1.19 4.30 6.39
C ARG A 51 -0.31 3.20 6.98
N LEU A 52 -0.60 2.77 8.21
CA LEU A 52 0.15 1.68 8.84
C LEU A 52 0.03 0.37 8.06
N LEU A 53 -1.15 0.06 7.53
CA LEU A 53 -1.38 -1.11 6.68
C LEU A 53 -0.51 -1.05 5.42
N LEU A 54 -0.50 0.07 4.69
CA LEU A 54 0.33 0.25 3.50
C LEU A 54 1.82 0.09 3.82
N ILE A 55 2.28 0.65 4.94
CA ILE A 55 3.67 0.51 5.41
C ILE A 55 3.97 -0.95 5.75
N ALA A 56 3.08 -1.62 6.49
CA ALA A 56 3.24 -3.01 6.90
C ALA A 56 3.33 -3.95 5.69
N VAL A 57 2.50 -3.75 4.66
CA VAL A 57 2.56 -4.56 3.44
C VAL A 57 3.91 -4.38 2.72
N ILE A 58 4.45 -3.16 2.61
CA ILE A 58 5.79 -2.94 2.04
C ILE A 58 6.87 -3.57 2.91
N ALA A 59 6.75 -3.50 4.24
CA ALA A 59 7.67 -4.17 5.15
C ALA A 59 7.67 -5.70 4.94
N VAL A 60 6.50 -6.30 4.71
CA VAL A 60 6.37 -7.72 4.38
C VAL A 60 7.04 -8.04 3.04
N ILE A 61 6.84 -7.23 2.00
CA ILE A 61 7.51 -7.41 0.69
C ILE A 61 9.03 -7.37 0.85
N GLY A 62 9.55 -6.37 1.57
CA GLY A 62 10.98 -6.22 1.82
C GLY A 62 11.53 -7.38 2.63
N GLY A 63 10.88 -7.74 3.74
CA GLY A 63 11.30 -8.85 4.61
C GLY A 63 11.31 -10.19 3.89
N ALA A 64 10.27 -10.47 3.10
CA ALA A 64 10.23 -11.68 2.27
C ALA A 64 11.35 -11.67 1.20
N SER A 65 11.61 -10.52 0.58
CA SER A 65 12.68 -10.40 -0.43
C SER A 65 14.06 -10.63 0.18
N ALA A 66 14.33 -10.09 1.37
CA ALA A 66 15.58 -10.36 2.11
C ALA A 66 15.70 -11.84 2.51
N ALA A 67 14.61 -12.44 2.99
CA ALA A 67 14.61 -13.85 3.36
C ALA A 67 14.90 -14.77 2.17
N VAL A 68 14.34 -14.48 0.98
CA VAL A 68 14.68 -15.21 -0.26
C VAL A 68 16.12 -14.96 -0.66
N ALA A 69 16.63 -13.73 -0.56
CA ALA A 69 18.02 -13.42 -0.90
C ALA A 69 19.04 -14.10 0.02
N LEU A 70 18.66 -14.35 1.27
CA LEU A 70 19.44 -15.11 2.25
C LEU A 70 19.24 -16.62 2.12
N SER A 71 18.24 -17.07 1.37
CA SER A 71 18.06 -18.49 1.08
C SER A 71 19.17 -18.97 0.14
N ASN A 72 19.62 -20.21 0.31
CA ASN A 72 20.60 -20.83 -0.59
C ASN A 72 19.97 -21.26 -1.93
N HIS A 73 18.86 -20.64 -2.34
CA HIS A 73 18.07 -21.01 -3.50
C HIS A 73 17.87 -19.78 -4.40
N GLU A 74 18.81 -19.57 -5.32
CA GLU A 74 18.75 -18.42 -6.24
C GLU A 74 17.66 -18.64 -7.31
N PRO A 75 16.63 -17.77 -7.39
CA PRO A 75 15.52 -17.96 -8.33
C PRO A 75 15.92 -17.89 -9.81
N PHE A 76 16.88 -17.04 -10.15
CA PHE A 76 17.41 -16.85 -11.50
C PHE A 76 18.72 -16.06 -11.42
N LEU A 77 19.50 -16.03 -12.50
CA LEU A 77 20.77 -15.32 -12.53
C LEU A 77 20.60 -13.83 -12.16
N PHE A 78 21.36 -13.36 -11.18
CA PHE A 78 21.29 -12.00 -10.64
C PHE A 78 20.02 -11.69 -9.83
N ALA A 79 19.29 -12.71 -9.37
CA ALA A 79 18.13 -12.49 -8.50
C ALA A 79 18.53 -11.89 -7.14
N VAL A 80 19.67 -12.32 -6.58
CA VAL A 80 20.16 -11.85 -5.27
C VAL A 80 20.32 -10.31 -5.21
N PRO A 81 21.06 -9.64 -6.11
CA PRO A 81 21.18 -8.18 -6.08
C PRO A 81 19.85 -7.47 -6.33
N ALA A 82 18.95 -8.03 -7.15
CA ALA A 82 17.62 -7.48 -7.37
C ALA A 82 16.76 -7.53 -6.09
N LEU A 83 16.76 -8.65 -5.38
CA LEU A 83 16.05 -8.83 -4.11
C LEU A 83 16.57 -7.88 -3.02
N TRP A 84 17.89 -7.70 -2.92
CA TRP A 84 18.49 -6.73 -2.00
C TRP A 84 18.12 -5.29 -2.34
N SER A 85 18.00 -4.96 -3.63
CA SER A 85 17.55 -3.64 -4.07
C SER A 85 16.11 -3.35 -3.65
N VAL A 86 15.22 -4.36 -3.77
CA VAL A 86 13.83 -4.26 -3.27
C VAL A 86 13.80 -4.12 -1.75
N PHE A 87 14.58 -4.91 -1.02
CA PHE A 87 14.68 -4.79 0.43
C PHE A 87 15.17 -3.40 0.86
N GLY A 88 16.25 -2.89 0.26
CA GLY A 88 16.78 -1.56 0.56
C GLY A 88 15.75 -0.46 0.31
N ALA A 89 15.05 -0.51 -0.83
CA ALA A 89 13.98 0.44 -1.14
C ALA A 89 12.80 0.33 -0.14
N ALA A 90 12.44 -0.88 0.28
CA ALA A 90 11.40 -1.11 1.28
C ALA A 90 11.78 -0.54 2.65
N VAL A 91 13.04 -0.71 3.10
CA VAL A 91 13.54 -0.12 4.34
C VAL A 91 13.42 1.41 4.31
N VAL A 92 13.86 2.04 3.22
CA VAL A 92 13.75 3.50 3.05
C VAL A 92 12.28 3.93 3.07
N PHE A 93 11.41 3.22 2.34
CA PHE A 93 9.97 3.51 2.33
C PHE A 93 9.35 3.41 3.72
N VAL A 94 9.66 2.36 4.48
CA VAL A 94 9.14 2.14 5.84
C VAL A 94 9.64 3.24 6.77
N ALA A 95 10.93 3.57 6.72
CA ALA A 95 11.51 4.64 7.54
C ALA A 95 10.82 5.99 7.24
N VAL A 96 10.72 6.38 5.96
CA VAL A 96 10.03 7.62 5.57
C VAL A 96 8.55 7.57 5.93
N GLY A 97 7.89 6.41 5.75
CA GLY A 97 6.48 6.22 6.05
C GLY A 97 6.15 6.28 7.53
N LEU A 98 7.07 5.92 8.42
CA LEU A 98 6.90 6.03 9.87
C LEU A 98 7.29 7.42 10.40
N LEU A 99 8.37 8.00 9.86
CA LEU A 99 8.99 9.21 10.41
C LEU A 99 8.49 10.52 9.79
N SER A 100 7.90 10.48 8.59
CA SER A 100 7.49 11.69 7.86
C SER A 100 6.00 11.72 7.56
N SER A 101 5.42 12.90 7.32
CA SER A 101 4.05 13.03 6.81
C SER A 101 3.99 13.03 5.27
N ALA A 102 5.02 12.56 4.57
CA ALA A 102 5.08 12.62 3.12
C ALA A 102 4.10 11.65 2.43
N ARG A 103 3.53 12.07 1.30
CA ARG A 103 2.66 11.23 0.47
C ARG A 103 3.49 10.32 -0.44
N ILE A 104 3.96 9.19 0.11
CA ILE A 104 4.90 8.30 -0.59
C ILE A 104 4.25 7.10 -1.31
N TRP A 105 2.92 6.96 -1.32
CA TRP A 105 2.23 5.75 -1.80
C TRP A 105 2.59 5.27 -3.21
N THR A 106 2.93 6.19 -4.12
CA THR A 106 3.40 5.83 -5.48
C THR A 106 4.74 5.10 -5.45
N TRP A 107 5.62 5.43 -4.51
CA TRP A 107 6.91 4.74 -4.33
C TRP A 107 6.71 3.30 -3.88
N GLY A 108 5.73 3.07 -2.99
CA GLY A 108 5.37 1.71 -2.58
C GLY A 108 4.84 0.88 -3.75
N LEU A 109 4.11 1.50 -4.70
CA LEU A 109 3.68 0.81 -5.91
C LEU A 109 4.89 0.38 -6.76
N ILE A 110 5.89 1.25 -6.91
CA ILE A 110 7.12 0.92 -7.65
C ILE A 110 7.81 -0.29 -6.99
N ILE A 111 7.95 -0.29 -5.66
CA ILE A 111 8.56 -1.41 -4.92
C ILE A 111 7.77 -2.71 -5.13
N ALA A 112 6.44 -2.66 -5.02
CA ALA A 112 5.58 -3.81 -5.23
C ALA A 112 5.67 -4.35 -6.67
N LEU A 113 5.70 -3.46 -7.67
CA LEU A 113 5.87 -3.85 -9.07
C LEU A 113 7.24 -4.47 -9.33
N SER A 114 8.31 -3.91 -8.76
CA SER A 114 9.65 -4.49 -8.86
C SER A 114 9.72 -5.89 -8.24
N SER A 115 9.12 -6.07 -7.05
CA SER A 115 9.04 -7.40 -6.41
C SER A 115 8.23 -8.39 -7.24
N LEU A 116 7.10 -7.96 -7.81
CA LEU A 116 6.30 -8.77 -8.72
C LEU A 116 7.09 -9.19 -9.97
N LEU A 117 7.85 -8.28 -10.57
CA LEU A 117 8.70 -8.59 -11.73
C LEU A 117 9.78 -9.62 -11.39
N ILE A 118 10.40 -9.51 -10.20
CA ILE A 118 11.35 -10.51 -9.71
C ILE A 118 10.64 -11.87 -9.54
N TYR A 119 9.43 -11.87 -8.96
CA TYR A 119 8.65 -13.11 -8.84
C TYR A 119 8.40 -13.77 -10.20
N LEU A 120 7.96 -12.99 -11.19
CA LEU A 120 7.74 -13.49 -12.56
C LEU A 120 9.05 -13.96 -13.21
N GLY A 121 10.17 -13.29 -12.94
CA GLY A 121 11.50 -13.74 -13.38
C GLY A 121 11.85 -15.12 -12.83
N GLY A 122 11.53 -15.39 -11.56
CA GLY A 122 11.74 -16.72 -10.96
C GLY A 122 10.87 -17.81 -11.56
N LEU A 123 9.66 -17.50 -12.08
CA LEU A 123 8.84 -18.47 -12.81
C LEU A 123 9.52 -19.01 -14.07
N LEU A 124 10.36 -18.19 -14.71
CA LEU A 124 11.13 -18.56 -15.89
C LEU A 124 12.48 -19.21 -15.53
N GLY A 125 12.86 -19.15 -14.26
CA GLY A 125 14.10 -19.72 -13.73
C GLY A 125 13.85 -20.90 -12.80
N ASN A 126 14.65 -20.96 -11.74
CA ASN A 126 14.57 -21.94 -10.67
C ASN A 126 13.95 -21.32 -9.41
N ALA A 127 12.72 -20.82 -9.51
CA ALA A 127 12.00 -20.30 -8.35
C ALA A 127 12.01 -21.32 -7.18
N PRO A 128 12.06 -20.85 -5.92
CA PRO A 128 12.12 -21.71 -4.74
C PRO A 128 10.78 -22.39 -4.45
N TYR A 129 10.33 -23.25 -5.36
CA TYR A 129 9.17 -24.11 -5.17
C TYR A 129 9.57 -25.46 -4.59
N ILE A 130 8.63 -26.13 -3.94
CA ILE A 130 8.84 -27.47 -3.37
C ILE A 130 9.29 -28.46 -4.46
N TRP A 131 8.69 -28.39 -5.65
CA TRP A 131 9.07 -29.24 -6.79
C TRP A 131 10.41 -28.86 -7.43
N ASN A 132 10.96 -27.68 -7.10
CA ASN A 132 12.32 -27.26 -7.47
C ASN A 132 13.34 -27.57 -6.35
N GLY A 133 12.94 -28.32 -5.31
CA GLY A 133 13.84 -28.75 -4.22
C GLY A 133 13.98 -27.73 -3.08
N ALA A 134 13.18 -26.67 -3.06
CA ALA A 134 13.15 -25.73 -1.95
C ALA A 134 12.33 -26.27 -0.76
N SER A 135 12.59 -25.74 0.43
CA SER A 135 11.77 -26.08 1.60
C SER A 135 10.35 -25.50 1.48
N VAL A 136 9.40 -26.06 2.23
CA VAL A 136 8.03 -25.50 2.31
C VAL A 136 8.06 -24.04 2.78
N VAL A 137 9.01 -23.71 3.67
CA VAL A 137 9.18 -22.36 4.21
C VAL A 137 9.65 -21.41 3.11
N ASP A 138 10.67 -21.77 2.33
CA ASP A 138 11.19 -20.93 1.24
C ASP A 138 10.12 -20.70 0.16
N ALA A 139 9.35 -21.74 -0.18
CA ALA A 139 8.23 -21.64 -1.10
C ALA A 139 7.13 -20.72 -0.59
N ALA A 140 6.82 -20.78 0.71
CA ALA A 140 5.85 -19.88 1.32
C ALA A 140 6.34 -18.42 1.30
N ILE A 141 7.61 -18.17 1.63
CA ILE A 141 8.21 -16.83 1.60
C ILE A 141 8.22 -16.28 0.17
N TRP A 142 8.56 -17.11 -0.82
CA TRP A 142 8.52 -16.72 -2.22
C TRP A 142 7.12 -16.33 -2.67
N ASN A 143 6.11 -17.14 -2.35
CA ASN A 143 4.72 -16.80 -2.64
C ASN A 143 4.23 -15.56 -1.88
N LEU A 144 4.78 -15.28 -0.69
CA LEU A 144 4.49 -14.07 0.05
C LEU A 144 4.94 -12.82 -0.69
N THR A 145 6.05 -12.86 -1.44
CA THR A 145 6.48 -11.73 -2.30
C THR A 145 5.44 -11.41 -3.38
N LEU A 146 4.82 -12.44 -3.98
CA LEU A 146 3.74 -12.28 -4.96
C LEU A 146 2.48 -11.70 -4.31
N PHE A 147 1.95 -12.36 -3.28
CA PHE A 147 0.66 -12.00 -2.71
C PHE A 147 0.70 -10.66 -1.99
N ALA A 148 1.82 -10.31 -1.32
CA ALA A 148 1.98 -9.01 -0.70
C ALA A 148 2.09 -7.90 -1.77
N SER A 149 2.78 -8.15 -2.89
CA SER A 149 2.85 -7.19 -4.01
C SER A 149 1.49 -6.93 -4.64
N ILE A 150 0.74 -7.99 -4.95
CA ILE A 150 -0.64 -7.88 -5.45
C ILE A 150 -1.52 -7.17 -4.42
N GLY A 151 -1.40 -7.53 -3.14
CA GLY A 151 -2.11 -6.90 -2.04
C GLY A 151 -1.85 -5.39 -1.99
N TYR A 152 -0.59 -4.97 -2.11
CA TYR A 152 -0.25 -3.55 -2.17
C TYR A 152 -0.85 -2.87 -3.40
N MET A 153 -0.80 -3.49 -4.57
CA MET A 153 -1.38 -2.94 -5.80
C MET A 153 -2.90 -2.75 -5.67
N VAL A 154 -3.60 -3.71 -5.07
CA VAL A 154 -5.04 -3.62 -4.79
C VAL A 154 -5.34 -2.50 -3.81
N LEU A 155 -4.56 -2.38 -2.72
CA LEU A 155 -4.71 -1.28 -1.77
C LEU A 155 -4.41 0.08 -2.41
N PHE A 156 -3.36 0.17 -3.22
CA PHE A 156 -3.02 1.40 -3.94
C PHE A 156 -4.09 1.78 -4.96
N TRP A 157 -4.65 0.79 -5.67
CA TRP A 157 -5.79 1.00 -6.55
C TRP A 157 -6.99 1.54 -5.76
N ALA A 158 -7.36 0.91 -4.64
CA ALA A 158 -8.43 1.37 -3.76
C ALA A 158 -8.18 2.79 -3.24
N LEU A 159 -6.94 3.14 -2.90
CA LEU A 159 -6.52 4.47 -2.47
C LEU A 159 -6.66 5.50 -3.60
N ARG A 160 -6.28 5.14 -4.83
CA ARG A 160 -6.41 6.00 -6.01
C ARG A 160 -7.85 6.17 -6.47
N TYR A 161 -8.65 5.12 -6.30
CA TYR A 161 -10.08 5.10 -6.61
C TYR A 161 -10.90 5.85 -5.56
N GLY A 162 -10.35 6.06 -4.35
CA GLY A 162 -11.00 6.80 -3.27
C GLY A 162 -11.90 5.94 -2.37
N MET A 163 -11.70 4.62 -2.37
CA MET A 163 -12.37 3.69 -1.44
C MET A 163 -11.73 3.70 -0.05
N ILE A 164 -10.42 3.93 0.02
CA ILE A 164 -9.68 4.05 1.28
C ILE A 164 -8.93 5.38 1.31
N VAL A 165 -8.70 5.89 2.52
CA VAL A 165 -7.93 7.11 2.76
C VAL A 165 -6.71 6.74 3.60
N ALA A 166 -5.55 7.33 3.29
CA ALA A 166 -4.30 7.16 4.03
C ALA A 166 -3.68 8.52 4.35
N ALA A 167 -3.36 8.75 5.63
CA ALA A 167 -2.69 9.96 6.09
C ALA A 167 -1.40 10.18 5.28
N PRO A 168 -1.00 11.40 4.87
CA PRO A 168 -1.46 12.70 5.35
C PRO A 168 -2.76 13.19 4.71
N ASP A 169 -3.35 12.45 3.76
CA ASP A 169 -4.64 12.85 3.20
C ASP A 169 -5.70 12.76 4.31
N ASN A 170 -6.09 13.89 4.89
CA ASN A 170 -7.34 14.02 5.61
C ASN A 170 -8.33 14.64 4.64
N GLN A 171 -9.36 13.89 4.25
CA GLN A 171 -10.43 14.48 3.42
C GLN A 171 -11.38 15.36 4.25
N ASN A 172 -10.99 15.71 5.49
CA ASN A 172 -11.73 16.53 6.45
C ASN A 172 -13.20 16.11 6.63
N PHE A 173 -13.49 14.80 6.54
CA PHE A 173 -14.79 14.30 6.94
C PHE A 173 -14.89 14.33 8.45
N MET A 174 -16.03 14.84 8.91
CA MET A 174 -16.58 14.57 10.24
C MET A 174 -16.73 13.05 10.33
N ASP A 175 -16.06 12.43 11.29
CA ASP A 175 -16.58 11.18 11.85
C ASP A 175 -17.89 11.50 12.59
#